data_AF-A0A9W8LXS0-F1
#
_entry.id   AF-A0A9W8LXS0-F1
#
_cell.length_a   1.000
_cell.length_b   1.000
_cell.length_c   1.000
_cell.angle_alpha   90.00
_cell.angle_beta   90.00
_cell.angle_gamma   90.00
#
_symmetry.space_group_name_H-M   'P 1'
#
loop_
_entity.id
_entity.type
_entity.pdbx_description
1 polymer ?
#
loop_
_entity_poly.entity_id
_entity_poly.type
_entity_poly.pdbx_seq_one_letter_code
_entity_poly.pdbx_strand_id
1 'polypeptide(L)'
;MVTASYISDNMARLDERAKDASVSIINEIGLDPGIDHCSAMKIIDEAKARGAKVKSFISWCGGLVAPEDSSNQLGYKFSWSPRGVMTAGLNPAKFKINQQVREVPSGALFANKFGNVPLYPGFAFEGLANRDSLQYADIYGLKLDDMDTMFRGTLRFQGYSEILDGLLKLGFLDLDPSTAVKQRTPFQFLASTIGLKAEGCDRSQVAEMLADKLNATASGPLVTRLLSAFEEFGMLGPNQARISAPTALDTLSQILQSSLKFKPGERDMVCLFHEFGIEEPDGSYNVQTSSLVAYGDAESGETAMARTVGVPAAIATRLLLEGKVQTHGVLRPTIPEIYQPLLERLGHMGMHFMETSKSGAHNSLQQKMAWN
;
A
#
# COMPACT_ATOMS: atom_id res chain seq x y z
N MET A 1 5.35 6.04 -24.36
CA MET A 1 5.09 4.82 -23.53
C MET A 1 4.36 5.26 -22.27
N VAL A 2 3.42 4.46 -21.75
CA VAL A 2 2.68 4.77 -20.52
C VAL A 2 2.73 3.57 -19.58
N THR A 3 3.06 3.77 -18.29
CA THR A 3 3.15 2.69 -17.30
C THR A 3 2.61 3.12 -15.93
N ALA A 4 1.85 2.25 -15.26
CA ALA A 4 1.42 2.44 -13.87
C ALA A 4 2.45 1.90 -12.85
N SER A 5 3.74 2.13 -13.07
CA SER A 5 4.84 1.59 -12.26
C SER A 5 5.87 2.66 -11.94
N TYR A 6 6.58 2.50 -10.82
CA TYR A 6 7.69 3.36 -10.42
C TYR A 6 8.77 3.44 -11.49
N ILE A 7 9.39 4.62 -11.60
CA ILE A 7 10.59 4.79 -12.42
C ILE A 7 11.76 4.07 -11.75
N SER A 8 12.30 3.06 -12.42
CA SER A 8 13.52 2.38 -12.01
C SER A 8 14.76 3.14 -12.49
N ASP A 9 15.93 2.87 -11.91
CA ASP A 9 17.19 3.47 -12.33
C ASP A 9 17.47 3.27 -13.83
N ASN A 10 17.14 2.09 -14.36
CA ASN A 10 17.29 1.80 -15.78
C ASN A 10 16.33 2.63 -16.64
N MET A 11 15.12 2.91 -16.17
CA MET A 11 14.19 3.80 -16.85
C MET A 11 14.65 5.26 -16.76
N ALA A 12 15.08 5.73 -15.58
CA ALA A 12 15.58 7.10 -15.39
C ALA A 12 16.75 7.44 -16.33
N ARG A 13 17.66 6.48 -16.60
CA ARG A 13 18.78 6.63 -17.55
C ARG A 13 18.35 6.84 -19.01
N LEU A 14 17.08 6.62 -19.35
CA LEU A 14 16.55 6.85 -20.70
C LEU A 14 16.10 8.29 -20.93
N ASP A 15 16.09 9.14 -19.90
CA ASP A 15 15.49 10.48 -19.95
C ASP A 15 16.06 11.36 -21.08
N GLU A 16 17.38 11.57 -21.12
CA GLU A 16 18.03 12.37 -22.17
C GLU A 16 17.79 11.79 -23.57
N ARG A 17 17.89 10.46 -23.72
CA ARG A 17 17.61 9.79 -25.01
C ARG A 17 16.15 9.97 -25.44
N ALA A 18 15.21 9.98 -24.49
CA ALA A 18 13.80 10.20 -24.76
C ALA A 18 13.54 11.66 -25.16
N LYS A 19 14.19 12.63 -24.50
CA LYS A 19 14.15 14.05 -24.89
C LYS A 19 14.70 14.29 -26.30
N ASP A 20 15.89 13.74 -26.59
CA ASP A 20 16.53 13.85 -27.92
C ASP A 20 15.66 13.26 -29.04
N ALA A 21 14.91 12.21 -28.73
CA ALA A 21 13.98 11.57 -29.66
C ALA A 21 12.59 12.25 -29.70
N SER A 22 12.37 13.31 -28.91
CA SER A 22 11.06 13.94 -28.73
C SER A 22 9.96 12.94 -28.31
N VAL A 23 10.33 11.98 -27.47
CA VAL A 23 9.46 10.94 -26.95
C VAL A 23 9.14 11.20 -25.48
N SER A 24 7.86 11.07 -25.14
CA SER A 24 7.40 11.12 -23.75
C SER A 24 7.12 9.69 -23.23
N ILE A 25 7.70 9.39 -22.07
CA ILE A 25 7.51 8.14 -21.33
C ILE A 25 6.87 8.52 -20.01
N ILE A 26 5.55 8.36 -19.88
CA ILE A 26 4.82 8.69 -18.64
C ILE A 26 4.76 7.44 -17.77
N ASN A 27 5.45 7.48 -16.63
CA ASN A 27 5.44 6.45 -15.62
C ASN A 27 4.54 6.85 -14.44
N GLU A 28 4.49 6.00 -13.42
CA GLU A 28 3.85 6.34 -12.14
C GLU A 28 2.42 6.87 -12.35
N ILE A 29 1.63 6.28 -13.27
CA ILE A 29 0.28 6.75 -13.64
C ILE A 29 -0.82 5.74 -13.34
N GLY A 30 -0.82 5.20 -12.12
CA GLY A 30 -1.90 4.37 -11.58
C GLY A 30 -2.62 5.07 -10.42
N LEU A 31 -2.78 4.35 -9.31
CA LEU A 31 -3.34 4.87 -8.06
C LEU A 31 -2.24 5.44 -7.15
N ASP A 32 -1.34 4.58 -6.69
CA ASP A 32 -0.17 4.86 -5.86
C ASP A 32 0.95 3.91 -6.33
N PRO A 33 1.83 4.35 -7.24
CA PRO A 33 2.01 5.74 -7.69
C PRO A 33 1.08 6.16 -8.84
N GLY A 34 0.53 7.38 -8.77
CA GLY A 34 -0.23 8.04 -9.83
C GLY A 34 -1.18 9.11 -9.34
N ILE A 35 -2.44 8.74 -9.11
CA ILE A 35 -3.45 9.64 -8.56
C ILE A 35 -2.92 10.36 -7.31
N ASP A 36 -2.17 9.68 -6.45
CA ASP A 36 -1.55 10.26 -5.25
C ASP A 36 -0.60 11.43 -5.56
N HIS A 37 0.22 11.33 -6.61
CA HIS A 37 1.06 12.43 -7.09
C HIS A 37 0.20 13.58 -7.62
N CYS A 38 -0.83 13.26 -8.41
CA CYS A 38 -1.69 14.26 -9.03
C CYS A 38 -2.39 15.12 -7.98
N SER A 39 -3.07 14.49 -7.01
CA SER A 39 -3.78 15.21 -5.95
C SER A 39 -2.83 15.94 -5.02
N ALA A 40 -1.64 15.40 -4.77
CA ALA A 40 -0.63 16.10 -3.98
C ALA A 40 -0.11 17.35 -4.67
N MET A 41 0.29 17.24 -5.94
CA MET A 41 0.85 18.34 -6.70
C MET A 41 -0.14 19.48 -6.93
N LYS A 42 -1.43 19.18 -7.12
CA LYS A 42 -2.48 20.21 -7.16
C LYS A 42 -2.41 21.13 -5.93
N ILE A 43 -2.43 20.56 -4.73
CA ILE A 43 -2.43 21.34 -3.48
C ILE A 43 -1.09 22.02 -3.24
N ILE A 44 0.01 21.34 -3.53
CA ILE A 44 1.35 21.90 -3.39
C ILE A 44 1.53 23.12 -4.31
N ASP A 45 1.12 23.03 -5.58
CA ASP A 45 1.23 24.13 -6.53
C ASP A 45 0.27 25.28 -6.18
N GLU A 46 -0.95 24.98 -5.73
CA GLU A 46 -1.89 25.99 -5.20
C GLU A 46 -1.30 26.73 -3.99
N ALA A 47 -0.63 26.03 -3.06
CA ALA A 47 0.04 26.64 -1.92
C ALA A 47 1.24 27.51 -2.35
N LYS A 48 2.07 27.03 -3.28
CA LYS A 48 3.21 27.80 -3.82
C LYS A 48 2.75 29.06 -4.55
N ALA A 49 1.68 28.97 -5.35
CA ALA A 49 1.16 30.08 -6.16
C ALA A 49 0.71 31.28 -5.32
N ARG A 50 0.27 31.03 -4.08
CA ARG A 50 -0.12 32.06 -3.10
C ARG A 50 0.97 32.39 -2.08
N GLY A 51 2.21 31.91 -2.30
CA GLY A 51 3.37 32.21 -1.46
C GLY A 51 3.46 31.42 -0.14
N ALA A 52 2.59 30.43 0.06
CA ALA A 52 2.59 29.60 1.26
C ALA A 52 3.65 28.49 1.18
N LYS A 53 4.03 27.95 2.33
CA LYS A 53 5.02 26.87 2.47
C LYS A 53 4.37 25.60 2.99
N VAL A 54 4.61 24.49 2.32
CA VAL A 54 4.20 23.16 2.81
C VAL A 54 5.24 22.69 3.83
N LYS A 55 4.84 22.64 5.10
CA LYS A 55 5.67 22.24 6.25
C LYS A 55 5.48 20.77 6.62
N SER A 56 4.32 20.19 6.33
CA SER A 56 4.03 18.79 6.61
C SER A 56 3.30 18.15 5.43
N PHE A 57 3.69 16.92 5.08
CA PHE A 57 2.99 16.08 4.12
C PHE A 57 2.88 14.65 4.66
N ILE A 58 1.64 14.18 4.81
CA ILE A 58 1.31 12.80 5.17
C ILE A 58 0.41 12.24 4.07
N SER A 59 0.77 11.09 3.51
CA SER A 59 -0.05 10.37 2.55
C SER A 59 -0.28 8.93 2.97
N TRP A 60 -1.54 8.51 2.91
CA TRP A 60 -1.97 7.15 3.18
C TRP A 60 -2.74 6.63 1.99
N CYS A 61 -2.42 5.43 1.52
CA CYS A 61 -3.19 4.75 0.48
C CYS A 61 -3.44 3.28 0.84
N GLY A 62 -4.61 2.74 0.51
CA GLY A 62 -4.92 1.33 0.67
C GLY A 62 -5.93 0.85 -0.35
N GLY A 63 -5.58 -0.21 -1.09
CA GLY A 63 -6.55 -1.08 -1.76
C GLY A 63 -6.93 -2.22 -0.84
N LEU A 64 -8.18 -2.23 -0.40
CA LEU A 64 -8.73 -3.05 0.67
C LEU A 64 -9.97 -3.78 0.18
N VAL A 65 -10.49 -4.70 0.99
CA VAL A 65 -11.86 -5.20 0.85
C VAL A 65 -12.83 -4.17 1.46
N ALA A 66 -14.06 -4.06 0.95
CA ALA A 66 -15.08 -3.22 1.57
C ALA A 66 -15.38 -3.70 3.01
N PRO A 67 -15.73 -2.81 3.95
CA PRO A 67 -15.92 -3.18 5.37
C PRO A 67 -16.88 -4.35 5.59
N GLU A 68 -18.00 -4.38 4.88
CA GLU A 68 -19.02 -5.43 4.96
C GLU A 68 -18.49 -6.82 4.53
N ASP A 69 -17.46 -6.86 3.70
CA ASP A 69 -16.87 -8.08 3.13
C ASP A 69 -15.53 -8.46 3.80
N SER A 70 -15.15 -7.74 4.86
CA SER A 70 -13.83 -7.79 5.52
C SER A 70 -13.70 -8.81 6.66
N SER A 71 -14.66 -9.72 6.83
CA SER A 71 -14.75 -10.62 7.98
C SER A 71 -13.69 -11.74 8.06
N ASN A 72 -12.79 -11.83 7.08
CA ASN A 72 -11.70 -12.80 7.10
C ASN A 72 -10.59 -12.40 8.09
N GLN A 73 -9.70 -13.34 8.44
CA GLN A 73 -8.71 -13.14 9.50
C GLN A 73 -7.71 -12.00 9.20
N LEU A 74 -7.46 -11.70 7.93
CA LEU A 74 -6.58 -10.59 7.52
C LEU A 74 -7.33 -9.26 7.33
N GLY A 75 -8.66 -9.27 7.30
CA GLY A 75 -9.42 -8.14 6.76
C GLY A 75 -8.96 -7.76 5.35
N TYR A 76 -8.57 -8.75 4.53
CA TYR A 76 -7.95 -8.48 3.23
C TYR A 76 -8.38 -9.49 2.17
N LYS A 77 -8.55 -9.02 0.94
CA LYS A 77 -8.75 -9.85 -0.25
C LYS A 77 -7.92 -9.29 -1.40
N PHE A 78 -7.43 -10.17 -2.26
CA PHE A 78 -6.50 -9.79 -3.32
C PHE A 78 -7.24 -9.28 -4.56
N SER A 79 -7.16 -7.96 -4.80
CA SER A 79 -7.55 -7.32 -6.06
C SER A 79 -6.36 -7.15 -7.02
N TRP A 80 -5.15 -7.52 -6.59
CA TRP A 80 -3.91 -7.49 -7.36
C TRP A 80 -2.95 -8.58 -6.85
N SER A 81 -1.74 -8.68 -7.44
CA SER A 81 -0.80 -9.77 -7.18
C SER A 81 -0.51 -10.00 -5.68
N PRO A 82 -0.87 -11.17 -5.11
CA PRO A 82 -0.56 -11.50 -3.72
C PRO A 82 0.93 -11.44 -3.41
N ARG A 83 1.76 -11.93 -4.34
CA ARG A 83 3.22 -11.86 -4.23
C ARG A 83 3.69 -10.40 -4.05
N GLY A 84 3.10 -9.48 -4.80
CA GLY A 84 3.40 -8.05 -4.69
C GLY A 84 3.01 -7.47 -3.33
N VAL A 85 1.83 -7.83 -2.80
CA VAL A 85 1.38 -7.44 -1.45
C VAL A 85 2.36 -7.92 -0.38
N MET A 86 2.73 -9.21 -0.44
CA MET A 86 3.58 -9.83 0.58
C MET A 86 5.00 -9.28 0.55
N THR A 87 5.59 -9.15 -0.65
CA THR A 87 6.93 -8.58 -0.82
C THR A 87 6.99 -7.10 -0.44
N ALA A 88 5.93 -6.33 -0.67
CA ALA A 88 5.86 -4.94 -0.24
C ALA A 88 5.99 -4.79 1.29
N GLY A 89 5.46 -5.76 2.05
CA GLY A 89 5.58 -5.80 3.51
C GLY A 89 6.99 -6.11 4.04
N LEU A 90 7.92 -6.52 3.17
CA LEU A 90 9.31 -6.82 3.53
C LEU A 90 10.26 -5.64 3.27
N ASN A 91 9.81 -4.61 2.56
CA ASN A 91 10.64 -3.48 2.21
C ASN A 91 11.07 -2.69 3.45
N PRO A 92 12.29 -2.11 3.46
CA PRO A 92 12.63 -1.10 4.44
C PRO A 92 11.78 0.16 4.21
N ALA A 93 11.67 1.00 5.23
CA ALA A 93 11.04 2.30 5.11
C ALA A 93 11.88 3.40 5.76
N LYS A 94 11.81 4.62 5.21
CA LYS A 94 12.47 5.81 5.73
C LYS A 94 11.54 7.01 5.59
N PHE A 95 11.34 7.77 6.66
CA PHE A 95 10.41 8.89 6.67
C PHE A 95 10.79 9.92 7.73
N LYS A 96 10.20 11.13 7.64
CA LYS A 96 10.40 12.21 8.62
C LYS A 96 9.05 12.50 9.29
N ILE A 97 8.99 12.44 10.60
CA ILE A 97 7.81 12.84 11.40
C ILE A 97 8.31 13.62 12.61
N ASN A 98 7.65 14.74 12.95
CA ASN A 98 8.06 15.60 14.06
C ASN A 98 9.55 16.03 13.97
N GLN A 99 10.00 16.38 12.76
CA GLN A 99 11.39 16.73 12.41
C GLN A 99 12.41 15.59 12.59
N GLN A 100 11.99 14.41 13.02
CA GLN A 100 12.86 13.26 13.24
C GLN A 100 12.79 12.30 12.07
N VAL A 101 13.95 11.98 11.51
CA VAL A 101 14.08 10.90 10.53
C VAL A 101 13.98 9.57 11.26
N ARG A 102 13.11 8.70 10.77
CA ARG A 102 12.90 7.33 11.25
C ARG A 102 13.21 6.36 10.12
N GLU A 103 13.80 5.24 10.48
CA GLU A 103 14.12 4.14 9.57
C GLU A 103 13.57 2.84 10.14
N VAL A 104 12.95 2.05 9.27
CA VAL A 104 12.47 0.70 9.56
C VAL A 104 13.27 -0.25 8.67
N PRO A 105 14.04 -1.18 9.23
CA PRO A 105 14.81 -2.11 8.43
C PRO A 105 13.91 -3.09 7.67
N SER A 106 14.46 -3.69 6.62
CA SER A 106 13.77 -4.74 5.85
C SER A 106 13.34 -5.88 6.77
N GLY A 107 12.12 -6.38 6.56
CA GLY A 107 11.52 -7.42 7.39
C GLY A 107 10.98 -6.95 8.76
N ALA A 108 11.11 -5.67 9.12
CA ALA A 108 10.60 -5.17 10.41
C ALA A 108 9.30 -4.37 10.29
N LEU A 109 8.73 -4.26 9.08
CA LEU A 109 7.62 -3.33 8.81
C LEU A 109 6.34 -3.66 9.59
N PHE A 110 5.96 -4.94 9.66
CA PHE A 110 4.76 -5.39 10.37
C PHE A 110 4.86 -5.18 11.89
N ALA A 111 6.06 -5.36 12.45
CA ALA A 111 6.34 -5.10 13.86
C ALA A 111 6.32 -3.59 14.18
N ASN A 112 6.76 -2.75 13.24
CA ASN A 112 6.83 -1.28 13.37
C ASN A 112 5.64 -0.56 12.72
N LYS A 113 4.44 -1.16 12.80
CA LYS A 113 3.20 -0.57 12.28
C LYS A 113 2.74 0.64 13.10
N PHE A 114 1.96 1.50 12.47
CA PHE A 114 1.08 2.45 13.13
C PHE A 114 -0.19 1.71 13.56
N GLY A 115 -0.37 1.47 14.85
CA GLY A 115 -1.46 0.64 15.37
C GLY A 115 -2.87 1.21 15.15
N ASN A 116 -2.98 2.52 14.98
CA ASN A 116 -4.23 3.21 14.70
C ASN A 116 -3.99 4.39 13.76
N VAL A 117 -4.72 4.44 12.64
CA VAL A 117 -4.70 5.57 11.69
C VAL A 117 -6.12 6.15 11.58
N PRO A 118 -6.46 7.18 12.38
CA PRO A 118 -7.84 7.64 12.54
C PRO A 118 -8.27 8.61 11.44
N LEU A 119 -8.34 8.13 10.19
CA LEU A 119 -8.73 8.94 9.03
C LEU A 119 -10.23 9.22 8.99
N TYR A 120 -11.05 8.20 9.26
CA TYR A 120 -12.50 8.27 9.17
C TYR A 120 -13.17 7.59 10.36
N PRO A 121 -14.21 8.20 10.95
CA PRO A 121 -15.08 7.49 11.89
C PRO A 121 -15.68 6.24 11.22
N GLY A 122 -15.65 5.10 11.92
CA GLY A 122 -16.20 3.84 11.44
C GLY A 122 -15.20 2.90 10.75
N PHE A 123 -13.99 3.37 10.44
CA PHE A 123 -12.92 2.51 9.92
C PHE A 123 -11.86 2.23 10.99
N ALA A 124 -11.48 0.96 11.13
CA ALA A 124 -10.42 0.51 12.04
C ALA A 124 -9.12 0.26 11.25
N PHE A 125 -8.42 1.33 10.88
CA PHE A 125 -7.17 1.23 10.13
C PHE A 125 -5.94 1.08 11.03
N GLU A 126 -4.99 0.29 10.54
CA GLU A 126 -3.57 0.34 10.89
C GLU A 126 -2.77 0.76 9.65
N GLY A 127 -1.51 1.15 9.85
CA GLY A 127 -0.66 1.70 8.79
C GLY A 127 0.75 1.12 8.77
N LEU A 128 1.30 0.95 7.57
CA LEU A 128 2.68 0.56 7.34
C LEU A 128 3.40 1.69 6.61
N ALA A 129 4.61 2.08 7.01
CA ALA A 129 5.40 3.04 6.26
C ALA A 129 5.77 2.47 4.87
N ASN A 130 5.81 3.29 3.83
CA ASN A 130 6.01 2.83 2.46
C ASN A 130 7.34 3.35 1.89
N ARG A 131 8.34 2.45 1.77
CA ARG A 131 9.65 2.72 1.17
C ARG A 131 10.29 4.00 1.75
N ASP A 132 11.09 4.69 0.95
CA ASP A 132 11.64 5.99 1.30
C ASP A 132 10.66 7.11 0.92
N SER A 133 10.13 7.79 1.92
CA SER A 133 9.26 8.96 1.77
C SER A 133 10.04 10.25 1.53
N LEU A 134 11.31 10.33 1.92
CA LEU A 134 12.09 11.57 1.91
C LEU A 134 12.38 12.07 0.50
N GLN A 135 12.63 11.14 -0.43
CA GLN A 135 12.87 11.44 -1.85
C GLN A 135 11.72 12.22 -2.50
N TYR A 136 10.50 12.11 -1.95
CA TYR A 136 9.33 12.77 -2.51
C TYR A 136 9.31 14.27 -2.24
N ALA A 137 10.12 14.78 -1.30
CA ALA A 137 10.28 16.22 -1.13
C ALA A 137 10.80 16.84 -2.43
N ASP A 138 11.89 16.30 -2.98
CA ASP A 138 12.46 16.79 -4.24
C ASP A 138 11.53 16.54 -5.43
N ILE A 139 10.88 15.36 -5.51
CA ILE A 139 9.92 15.04 -6.58
C ILE A 139 8.77 16.06 -6.63
N TYR A 140 8.35 16.57 -5.47
CA TYR A 140 7.28 17.56 -5.35
C TYR A 140 7.78 19.01 -5.33
N GLY A 141 9.08 19.23 -5.54
CA GLY A 141 9.70 20.56 -5.49
C GLY A 141 9.54 21.22 -4.11
N LEU A 142 9.63 20.43 -3.05
CA LEU A 142 9.69 20.85 -1.65
C LEU A 142 11.13 20.68 -1.15
N LYS A 143 11.49 21.43 -0.10
CA LYS A 143 12.81 21.31 0.54
C LYS A 143 12.66 20.51 1.82
N LEU A 144 13.29 19.33 1.90
CA LEU A 144 13.15 18.45 3.06
C LEU A 144 13.56 19.11 4.39
N ASP A 145 14.56 19.99 4.35
CA ASP A 145 15.04 20.75 5.51
C ASP A 145 13.98 21.73 6.04
N ASP A 146 13.12 22.25 5.16
CA ASP A 146 12.02 23.13 5.52
C ASP A 146 10.78 22.35 6.02
N MET A 147 10.74 21.03 5.87
CA MET A 147 9.59 20.20 6.26
C MET A 147 9.75 19.61 7.65
N ASP A 148 8.71 19.70 8.47
CA ASP A 148 8.59 19.01 9.74
C ASP A 148 8.27 17.52 9.55
N THR A 149 7.47 17.19 8.54
CA THR A 149 6.99 15.83 8.29
C THR A 149 6.94 15.54 6.80
N MET A 150 7.50 14.40 6.41
CA MET A 150 7.42 13.84 5.07
C MET A 150 7.18 12.32 5.21
N PHE A 151 5.93 11.92 4.99
CA PHE A 151 5.48 10.55 5.24
C PHE A 151 4.56 10.04 4.13
N ARG A 152 4.83 8.83 3.65
CA ARG A 152 3.93 8.03 2.82
C ARG A 152 3.77 6.65 3.43
N GLY A 153 2.54 6.13 3.43
CA GLY A 153 2.24 4.84 4.04
C GLY A 153 1.07 4.11 3.38
N THR A 154 0.98 2.83 3.71
CA THR A 154 -0.04 1.91 3.23
C THR A 154 -1.03 1.58 4.34
N LEU A 155 -2.32 1.68 4.06
CA LEU A 155 -3.41 1.35 4.99
C LEU A 155 -3.74 -0.15 4.94
N ARG A 156 -4.06 -0.72 6.11
CA ARG A 156 -4.65 -2.05 6.30
C ARG A 156 -5.72 -1.98 7.38
N PHE A 157 -6.59 -2.98 7.47
CA PHE A 157 -7.45 -3.13 8.63
C PHE A 157 -6.67 -3.69 9.82
N GLN A 158 -7.06 -3.27 11.03
CA GLN A 158 -6.38 -3.66 12.27
C GLN A 158 -6.29 -5.18 12.43
N GLY A 159 -5.10 -5.65 12.81
CA GLY A 159 -4.81 -7.07 13.01
C GLY A 159 -4.16 -7.76 11.82
N TYR A 160 -4.14 -7.12 10.65
CA TYR A 160 -3.41 -7.60 9.48
C TYR A 160 -1.93 -7.86 9.82
N SER A 161 -1.22 -6.86 10.35
CA SER A 161 0.22 -6.95 10.59
C SER A 161 0.59 -7.94 11.69
N GLU A 162 -0.31 -8.22 12.64
CA GLU A 162 -0.06 -9.24 13.68
C GLU A 162 0.08 -10.63 13.06
N ILE A 163 -0.83 -10.99 12.15
CA ILE A 163 -0.76 -12.28 11.44
C ILE A 163 0.45 -12.31 10.51
N LEU A 164 0.67 -11.24 9.74
CA LEU A 164 1.79 -11.19 8.77
C LEU A 164 3.17 -11.21 9.44
N ASP A 165 3.32 -10.55 10.59
CA ASP A 165 4.54 -10.63 11.42
C ASP A 165 4.77 -12.05 11.95
N GLY A 166 3.71 -12.72 12.41
CA GLY A 166 3.78 -14.13 12.81
C GLY A 166 4.20 -15.05 11.67
N LEU A 167 3.59 -14.89 10.48
CA LEU A 167 3.95 -15.64 9.28
C LEU A 167 5.41 -15.38 8.86
N LEU A 168 5.89 -14.14 8.99
CA LEU A 168 7.28 -13.78 8.70
C LEU A 168 8.25 -14.50 9.62
N LYS A 169 8.02 -14.43 10.95
CA LYS A 169 8.85 -15.10 11.97
C LYS A 169 8.88 -16.62 11.82
N LEU A 170 7.82 -17.20 11.29
CA LEU A 170 7.73 -18.64 11.01
C LEU A 170 8.37 -19.05 9.67
N GLY A 171 8.82 -18.11 8.84
CA GLY A 171 9.49 -18.38 7.56
C GLY A 171 8.56 -18.52 6.35
N PHE A 172 7.27 -18.17 6.47
CA PHE A 172 6.33 -18.26 5.34
C PHE A 172 6.54 -17.18 4.27
N LEU A 173 7.28 -16.12 4.59
CA LEU A 173 7.59 -15.01 3.69
C LEU A 173 9.01 -15.09 3.11
N ASP A 174 9.68 -16.24 3.24
CA ASP A 174 11.02 -16.43 2.72
C ASP A 174 11.04 -16.46 1.19
N LEU A 175 12.03 -15.78 0.60
CA LEU A 175 12.29 -15.67 -0.83
C LEU A 175 13.51 -16.50 -1.26
N ASP A 176 14.19 -17.18 -0.34
CA ASP A 176 15.31 -18.07 -0.65
C ASP A 176 14.79 -19.28 -1.46
N PRO A 177 15.35 -19.57 -2.65
CA PRO A 177 15.06 -20.79 -3.40
C PRO A 177 15.25 -22.11 -2.62
N SER A 178 16.03 -22.10 -1.54
CA SER A 178 16.18 -23.24 -0.64
C SER A 178 14.86 -23.64 0.06
N THR A 179 13.90 -22.71 0.15
CA THR A 179 12.55 -22.92 0.69
C THR A 179 11.52 -23.37 -0.36
N ALA A 180 11.98 -23.74 -1.57
CA ALA A 180 11.12 -24.22 -2.64
C ALA A 180 10.25 -25.41 -2.20
N VAL A 181 8.96 -25.35 -2.58
CA VAL A 181 8.00 -26.41 -2.30
C VAL A 181 7.74 -27.19 -3.57
N LYS A 182 7.76 -28.53 -3.47
CA LYS A 182 7.49 -29.45 -4.58
C LYS A 182 6.41 -30.45 -4.17
N GLN A 183 5.28 -30.42 -4.86
CA GLN A 183 4.18 -31.39 -4.74
C GLN A 183 3.69 -31.62 -3.29
N ARG A 184 3.60 -30.56 -2.48
CA ARG A 184 3.06 -30.62 -1.11
C ARG A 184 1.63 -30.14 -1.05
N THR A 185 0.84 -30.70 -0.13
CA THR A 185 -0.44 -30.10 0.27
C THR A 185 -0.21 -28.85 1.12
N PRO A 186 -1.21 -27.95 1.28
CA PRO A 186 -1.10 -26.80 2.18
C PRO A 186 -0.75 -27.18 3.63
N PHE A 187 -1.29 -28.28 4.14
CA PHE A 187 -0.93 -28.77 5.49
C PHE A 187 0.49 -29.33 5.55
N GLN A 188 0.94 -30.06 4.53
CA GLN A 188 2.33 -30.52 4.45
C GLN A 188 3.31 -29.34 4.38
N PHE A 189 2.95 -28.28 3.65
CA PHE A 189 3.71 -27.04 3.65
C PHE A 189 3.76 -26.41 5.05
N LEU A 190 2.60 -26.13 5.67
CA LEU A 190 2.49 -25.62 7.04
C LEU A 190 3.37 -26.41 8.02
N ALA A 191 3.12 -27.72 8.13
CA ALA A 191 3.83 -28.60 9.06
C ALA A 191 5.34 -28.52 8.85
N SER A 192 5.80 -28.64 7.60
CA SER A 192 7.24 -28.61 7.30
C SER A 192 7.90 -27.27 7.59
N THR A 193 7.22 -26.16 7.31
CA THR A 193 7.74 -24.80 7.56
C THR A 193 7.92 -24.56 9.05
N ILE A 194 7.01 -25.08 9.87
CA ILE A 194 7.12 -24.99 11.34
C ILE A 194 7.91 -26.15 11.96
N GLY A 195 8.55 -27.02 11.17
CA GLY A 195 9.42 -28.09 11.67
C GLY A 195 8.70 -29.34 12.20
N LEU A 196 7.43 -29.54 11.84
CA LEU A 196 6.65 -30.75 12.12
C LEU A 196 6.65 -31.73 10.94
N LYS A 197 6.42 -33.01 11.26
CA LYS A 197 6.06 -34.04 10.28
C LYS A 197 4.56 -34.04 10.07
N ALA A 198 4.10 -34.03 8.82
CA ALA A 198 2.66 -33.92 8.54
C ALA A 198 1.88 -35.17 9.01
N GLU A 199 2.47 -36.37 8.95
CA GLU A 199 1.76 -37.58 9.40
C GLU A 199 1.50 -37.55 10.91
N GLY A 200 0.24 -37.74 11.29
CA GLY A 200 -0.17 -37.84 12.70
C GLY A 200 -0.18 -36.51 13.46
N CYS A 201 0.06 -35.38 12.80
CA CYS A 201 -0.07 -34.06 13.43
C CYS A 201 -1.53 -33.63 13.54
N ASP A 202 -1.93 -33.24 14.74
CA ASP A 202 -3.21 -32.58 15.00
C ASP A 202 -3.06 -31.07 15.25
N ARG A 203 -4.21 -30.40 15.46
CA ARG A 203 -4.26 -28.95 15.72
C ARG A 203 -3.51 -28.55 17.00
N SER A 204 -3.49 -29.40 18.03
CA SER A 204 -2.83 -29.11 19.30
C SER A 204 -1.31 -29.08 19.12
N GLN A 205 -0.76 -30.05 18.39
CA GLN A 205 0.68 -30.08 18.09
C GLN A 205 1.13 -28.90 17.23
N VAL A 206 0.29 -28.45 16.29
CA VAL A 206 0.53 -27.20 15.57
C VAL A 206 0.55 -26.02 16.54
N ALA A 207 -0.44 -25.92 17.44
CA ALA A 207 -0.51 -24.82 18.42
C ALA A 207 0.74 -24.74 19.31
N GLU A 208 1.21 -25.88 19.82
CA GLU A 208 2.43 -25.98 20.65
C GLU A 208 3.68 -25.55 19.88
N MET A 209 3.82 -26.01 18.63
CA MET A 209 4.97 -25.62 17.80
C MET A 209 4.96 -24.13 17.43
N LEU A 210 3.78 -23.56 17.15
CA LEU A 210 3.64 -22.11 16.93
C LEU A 210 4.03 -21.33 18.19
N ALA A 211 3.59 -21.79 19.36
CA ALA A 211 3.90 -21.18 20.65
C ALA A 211 5.41 -21.16 20.92
N ASP A 212 6.09 -22.30 20.72
CA ASP A 212 7.53 -22.42 20.89
C ASP A 212 8.30 -21.47 19.96
N LYS A 213 8.01 -21.50 18.65
CA LYS A 213 8.70 -20.67 17.64
C LYS A 213 8.48 -19.17 17.81
N LEU A 214 7.34 -18.77 18.36
CA LEU A 214 6.98 -17.36 18.53
C LEU A 214 7.24 -16.86 19.95
N ASN A 215 7.77 -17.70 20.84
CA ASN A 215 7.92 -17.41 22.27
C ASN A 215 6.60 -16.89 22.88
N ALA A 216 5.52 -17.64 22.65
CA ALA A 216 4.15 -17.30 23.02
C ALA A 216 3.49 -18.47 23.78
N THR A 217 2.24 -18.28 24.22
CA THR A 217 1.43 -19.34 24.82
C THR A 217 0.57 -20.02 23.74
N ALA A 218 0.46 -21.35 23.78
CA ALA A 218 -0.35 -22.11 22.81
C ALA A 218 -1.84 -21.70 22.78
N SER A 219 -2.41 -21.34 23.94
CA SER A 219 -3.75 -20.77 24.07
C SER A 219 -3.79 -19.23 24.01
N GLY A 220 -2.66 -18.60 23.70
CA GLY A 220 -2.53 -17.15 23.64
C GLY A 220 -3.24 -16.54 22.42
N PRO A 221 -3.50 -15.21 22.43
CA PRO A 221 -4.20 -14.53 21.34
C PRO A 221 -3.52 -14.71 19.97
N LEU A 222 -2.20 -14.54 19.90
CA LEU A 222 -1.45 -14.66 18.65
C LEU A 222 -1.55 -16.05 18.02
N VAL A 223 -1.29 -17.10 18.81
CA VAL A 223 -1.37 -18.49 18.33
C VAL A 223 -2.79 -18.83 17.91
N THR A 224 -3.79 -18.41 18.68
CA THR A 224 -5.21 -18.59 18.35
C THR A 224 -5.56 -17.95 17.01
N ARG A 225 -5.12 -16.70 16.77
CA ARG A 225 -5.35 -16.00 15.50
C ARG A 225 -4.64 -16.68 14.33
N LEU A 226 -3.40 -17.13 14.51
CA LEU A 226 -2.66 -17.84 13.47
C LEU A 226 -3.32 -19.17 13.11
N LEU A 227 -3.79 -19.93 14.09
CA LEU A 227 -4.54 -21.17 13.83
C LEU A 227 -5.83 -20.89 13.05
N SER A 228 -6.59 -19.86 13.42
CA SER A 228 -7.79 -19.44 12.68
C SER A 228 -7.45 -19.01 11.24
N ALA A 229 -6.34 -18.29 11.05
CA ALA A 229 -5.87 -17.88 9.73
C ALA A 229 -5.46 -19.10 8.89
N PHE A 230 -4.68 -20.04 9.44
CA PHE A 230 -4.29 -21.26 8.75
C PHE A 230 -5.49 -22.15 8.39
N GLU A 231 -6.52 -22.20 9.23
CA GLU A 231 -7.77 -22.88 8.92
C GLU A 231 -8.49 -22.24 7.74
N GLU A 232 -8.65 -20.91 7.75
CA GLU A 232 -9.27 -20.15 6.65
C GLU A 232 -8.47 -20.24 5.34
N PHE A 233 -7.15 -20.31 5.42
CA PHE A 233 -6.28 -20.50 4.25
C PHE A 233 -6.30 -21.95 3.74
N GLY A 234 -7.02 -22.86 4.41
CA GLY A 234 -7.09 -24.27 4.06
C GLY A 234 -5.78 -25.03 4.37
N MET A 235 -4.95 -24.49 5.25
CA MET A 235 -3.67 -25.06 5.67
C MET A 235 -3.79 -26.03 6.85
N LEU A 236 -4.91 -26.03 7.59
CA LEU A 236 -5.21 -27.02 8.65
C LEU A 236 -6.27 -28.07 8.25
N GLY A 237 -6.83 -27.96 7.05
CA GLY A 237 -7.96 -28.78 6.59
C GLY A 237 -7.59 -29.94 5.66
N PRO A 238 -8.58 -30.69 5.14
CA PRO A 238 -8.37 -31.84 4.25
C PRO A 238 -7.91 -31.46 2.83
N ASN A 239 -7.41 -30.25 2.61
CA ASN A 239 -7.02 -29.76 1.30
C ASN A 239 -5.87 -30.60 0.73
N GLN A 240 -6.17 -31.40 -0.31
CA GLN A 240 -5.21 -32.28 -0.97
C GLN A 240 -4.58 -31.66 -2.22
N ALA A 241 -4.88 -30.40 -2.56
CA ALA A 241 -4.31 -29.74 -3.72
C ALA A 241 -2.78 -29.71 -3.61
N ARG A 242 -2.09 -30.17 -4.67
CA ARG A 242 -0.63 -30.24 -4.71
C ARG A 242 -0.07 -28.95 -5.26
N ILE A 243 0.77 -28.29 -4.48
CA ILE A 243 1.37 -26.99 -4.80
C ILE A 243 2.86 -27.18 -5.06
N SER A 244 3.36 -26.49 -6.08
CA SER A 244 4.80 -26.32 -6.31
C SER A 244 5.09 -24.86 -6.59
N ALA A 245 6.08 -24.31 -5.90
CA ALA A 245 6.49 -22.92 -6.07
C ALA A 245 7.98 -22.75 -5.73
N PRO A 246 8.65 -21.73 -6.30
CA PRO A 246 10.10 -21.60 -6.16
C PRO A 246 10.55 -21.13 -4.77
N THR A 247 9.65 -20.60 -3.93
CA THR A 247 9.96 -20.13 -2.56
C THR A 247 8.78 -20.37 -1.62
N ALA A 248 8.99 -20.23 -0.31
CA ALA A 248 7.92 -20.26 0.69
C ALA A 248 6.91 -19.12 0.46
N LEU A 249 7.38 -17.91 0.17
CA LEU A 249 6.50 -16.77 -0.13
C LEU A 249 5.64 -17.02 -1.36
N ASP A 250 6.21 -17.60 -2.42
CA ASP A 250 5.45 -17.93 -3.62
C ASP A 250 4.41 -19.03 -3.36
N THR A 251 4.74 -20.00 -2.50
CA THR A 251 3.78 -21.04 -2.05
C THR A 251 2.62 -20.42 -1.28
N LEU A 252 2.93 -19.59 -0.28
CA LEU A 252 1.91 -18.87 0.49
C LEU A 252 1.07 -17.97 -0.41
N SER A 253 1.69 -17.27 -1.36
CA SER A 253 1.00 -16.39 -2.30
C SER A 253 -0.04 -17.15 -3.14
N GLN A 254 0.26 -18.37 -3.61
CA GLN A 254 -0.70 -19.20 -4.34
C GLN A 254 -1.86 -19.66 -3.43
N ILE A 255 -1.57 -20.07 -2.19
CA ILE A 255 -2.59 -20.45 -1.22
C ILE A 255 -3.54 -19.28 -0.98
N LEU A 256 -2.99 -18.12 -0.63
CA LEU A 256 -3.74 -16.91 -0.31
C LEU A 256 -4.53 -16.37 -1.52
N GLN A 257 -4.00 -16.49 -2.74
CA GLN A 257 -4.74 -16.14 -3.95
C GLN A 257 -6.04 -16.93 -4.09
N SER A 258 -6.00 -18.21 -3.70
CA SER A 258 -7.16 -19.09 -3.80
C SER A 258 -8.17 -18.88 -2.66
N SER A 259 -7.68 -18.66 -1.43
CA SER A 259 -8.51 -18.54 -0.22
C SER A 259 -9.10 -17.15 -0.01
N LEU A 260 -8.37 -16.10 -0.37
CA LEU A 260 -8.74 -14.69 -0.13
C LEU A 260 -9.05 -13.94 -1.44
N LYS A 261 -9.75 -14.59 -2.35
CA LYS A 261 -10.31 -13.94 -3.55
C LYS A 261 -11.66 -13.32 -3.24
N PHE A 262 -12.02 -12.29 -4.00
CA PHE A 262 -13.38 -11.77 -4.01
C PHE A 262 -14.36 -12.82 -4.55
N LYS A 263 -15.49 -12.97 -3.86
CA LYS A 263 -16.63 -13.76 -4.29
C LYS A 263 -17.59 -12.87 -5.10
N PRO A 264 -18.48 -13.47 -5.91
CA PRO A 264 -19.52 -12.70 -6.61
C PRO A 264 -20.32 -11.83 -5.64
N GLY A 265 -20.50 -10.55 -5.99
CA GLY A 265 -21.22 -9.56 -5.19
C GLY A 265 -20.40 -8.85 -4.10
N GLU A 266 -19.20 -9.33 -3.79
CA GLU A 266 -18.29 -8.65 -2.85
C GLU A 266 -17.55 -7.51 -3.53
N ARG A 267 -17.20 -6.47 -2.75
CA ARG A 267 -16.58 -5.25 -3.28
C ARG A 267 -15.22 -5.00 -2.67
N ASP A 268 -14.30 -4.48 -3.47
CA ASP A 268 -13.09 -3.85 -2.96
C ASP A 268 -13.34 -2.36 -2.66
N MET A 269 -12.36 -1.75 -1.99
CA MET A 269 -12.37 -0.34 -1.63
C MET A 269 -10.96 0.22 -1.80
N VAL A 270 -10.86 1.39 -2.41
CA VAL A 270 -9.65 2.21 -2.40
C VAL A 270 -9.87 3.39 -1.46
N CYS A 271 -8.90 3.61 -0.59
CA CYS A 271 -8.83 4.77 0.28
C CYS A 271 -7.49 5.47 0.02
N LEU A 272 -7.53 6.73 -0.40
CA LEU A 272 -6.38 7.61 -0.56
C LEU A 272 -6.63 8.88 0.25
N PHE A 273 -5.65 9.26 1.06
CA PHE A 273 -5.75 10.40 1.94
C PHE A 273 -4.42 11.15 1.98
N HIS A 274 -4.49 12.47 1.89
CA HIS A 274 -3.39 13.39 2.12
C HIS A 274 -3.75 14.37 3.24
N GLU A 275 -2.77 14.69 4.08
CA GLU A 275 -2.78 15.85 4.99
C GLU A 275 -1.57 16.73 4.68
N PHE A 276 -1.82 18.03 4.52
CA PHE A 276 -0.83 19.07 4.30
C PHE A 276 -0.88 20.04 5.47
N GLY A 277 0.26 20.27 6.09
CA GLY A 277 0.47 21.41 6.97
C GLY A 277 1.06 22.56 6.17
N ILE A 278 0.32 23.67 6.09
CA ILE A 278 0.64 24.81 5.23
C ILE A 278 0.82 26.05 6.10
N GLU A 279 2.00 26.67 6.02
CA GLU A 279 2.32 27.95 6.63
C GLU A 279 2.10 29.07 5.61
N GLU A 280 1.24 30.01 5.95
CA GLU A 280 0.88 31.16 5.13
C GLU A 280 1.95 32.26 5.18
N PRO A 281 1.96 33.20 4.21
CA PRO A 281 2.87 34.34 4.24
C PRO A 281 2.74 35.23 5.49
N ASP A 282 1.57 35.26 6.12
CA ASP A 282 1.32 36.00 7.36
C ASP A 282 1.73 35.23 8.63
N GLY A 283 2.28 34.01 8.47
CA GLY A 283 2.70 33.12 9.54
C GLY A 283 1.58 32.26 10.12
N SER A 284 0.33 32.41 9.66
CA SER A 284 -0.76 31.52 10.08
C SER A 284 -0.56 30.10 9.53
N TYR A 285 -1.08 29.10 10.24
CA TYR A 285 -0.91 27.70 9.88
C TYR A 285 -2.26 27.02 9.65
N ASN A 286 -2.38 26.38 8.50
CA ASN A 286 -3.59 25.68 8.06
C ASN A 286 -3.28 24.20 7.84
N VAL A 287 -4.21 23.34 8.21
CA VAL A 287 -4.20 21.94 7.77
C VAL A 287 -5.21 21.77 6.66
N GLN A 288 -4.73 21.33 5.50
CA GLN A 288 -5.55 20.95 4.37
C GLN A 288 -5.52 19.44 4.19
N THR A 289 -6.68 18.82 3.97
CA THR A 289 -6.76 17.41 3.62
C THR A 289 -7.32 17.24 2.22
N SER A 290 -6.94 16.15 1.56
CA SER A 290 -7.50 15.72 0.27
C SER A 290 -7.69 14.23 0.30
N SER A 291 -8.89 13.77 -0.02
CA SER A 291 -9.19 12.35 0.11
C SER A 291 -10.14 11.80 -0.94
N LEU A 292 -9.92 10.54 -1.29
CA LEU A 292 -10.68 9.76 -2.24
C LEU A 292 -11.02 8.42 -1.60
N VAL A 293 -12.30 8.11 -1.51
CA VAL A 293 -12.81 6.77 -1.19
C VAL A 293 -13.61 6.28 -2.38
N ALA A 294 -13.18 5.17 -2.97
CA ALA A 294 -13.85 4.55 -4.10
C ALA A 294 -14.17 3.09 -3.78
N TYR A 295 -15.37 2.65 -4.14
CA TYR A 295 -15.79 1.26 -4.01
C TYR A 295 -15.85 0.60 -5.39
N GLY A 296 -15.55 -0.69 -5.42
CA GLY A 296 -15.86 -1.55 -6.55
C GLY A 296 -17.37 -1.64 -6.76
N ASP A 297 -17.74 -2.09 -7.94
CA ASP A 297 -19.13 -2.27 -8.34
C ASP A 297 -19.49 -3.75 -8.26
N ALA A 298 -20.45 -4.08 -7.38
CA ALA A 298 -20.83 -5.46 -7.09
C ALA A 298 -21.56 -6.14 -8.27
N GLU A 299 -22.24 -5.37 -9.12
CA GLU A 299 -23.07 -5.88 -10.21
C GLU A 299 -22.21 -6.24 -11.42
N SER A 300 -21.33 -5.32 -11.83
CA SER A 300 -20.39 -5.51 -12.93
C SER A 300 -19.15 -6.32 -12.55
N GLY A 301 -18.79 -6.35 -11.26
CA GLY A 301 -17.54 -6.93 -10.75
C GLY A 301 -16.30 -6.07 -11.01
N GLU A 302 -16.47 -4.83 -11.50
CA GLU A 302 -15.36 -3.88 -11.65
C GLU A 302 -14.81 -3.49 -10.26
N THR A 303 -13.50 -3.68 -10.05
CA THR A 303 -12.86 -3.29 -8.79
C THR A 303 -12.45 -1.82 -8.79
N ALA A 304 -12.56 -1.14 -7.65
CA ALA A 304 -12.02 0.19 -7.42
C ALA A 304 -10.53 0.23 -7.73
N MET A 305 -9.77 -0.82 -7.39
CA MET A 305 -8.36 -0.95 -7.72
C MET A 305 -8.12 -0.94 -9.23
N ALA A 306 -8.85 -1.77 -10.00
CA ALA A 306 -8.70 -1.80 -11.45
C ALA A 306 -9.05 -0.46 -12.09
N ARG A 307 -10.14 0.18 -11.62
CA ARG A 307 -10.57 1.49 -12.13
C ARG A 307 -9.55 2.59 -11.82
N THR A 308 -9.11 2.69 -10.56
CA THR A 308 -8.16 3.74 -10.11
C THR A 308 -6.73 3.53 -10.59
N VAL A 309 -6.38 2.37 -11.16
CA VAL A 309 -5.10 2.14 -11.83
C VAL A 309 -5.22 2.27 -13.35
N GLY A 310 -6.23 1.65 -13.95
CA GLY A 310 -6.39 1.58 -15.40
C GLY A 310 -6.86 2.88 -16.03
N VAL A 311 -7.80 3.58 -15.39
CA VAL A 311 -8.37 4.83 -15.93
C VAL A 311 -7.32 5.96 -16.01
N PRO A 312 -6.49 6.22 -14.97
CA PRO A 312 -5.41 7.20 -15.08
C PRO A 312 -4.44 6.90 -16.22
N ALA A 313 -4.05 5.64 -16.39
CA ALA A 313 -3.17 5.22 -17.49
C ALA A 313 -3.83 5.43 -18.87
N ALA A 314 -5.12 5.14 -18.99
CA ALA A 314 -5.89 5.40 -20.22
C ALA A 314 -6.01 6.90 -20.51
N ILE A 315 -6.24 7.73 -19.49
CA ILE A 315 -6.28 9.19 -19.63
C ILE A 315 -4.92 9.72 -20.08
N ALA A 316 -3.82 9.35 -19.44
CA ALA A 316 -2.49 9.80 -19.84
C ALA A 316 -2.11 9.35 -21.26
N THR A 317 -2.48 8.12 -21.64
CA THR A 317 -2.31 7.63 -23.02
C THR A 317 -3.06 8.53 -24.00
N ARG A 318 -4.31 8.89 -23.69
CA ARG A 318 -5.10 9.79 -24.51
C ARG A 318 -4.50 11.20 -24.58
N LEU A 319 -3.98 11.75 -23.47
CA LEU A 319 -3.32 13.05 -23.46
C LEU A 319 -2.10 13.08 -24.37
N LEU A 320 -1.30 12.01 -24.40
CA LEU A 320 -0.17 11.87 -25.33
C LEU A 320 -0.62 11.82 -26.78
N LEU A 321 -1.63 11.01 -27.10
CA LEU A 321 -2.14 10.86 -28.47
C LEU A 321 -2.81 12.15 -28.99
N GLU A 322 -3.43 12.93 -28.11
CA GLU A 322 -4.01 14.24 -28.42
C GLU A 322 -2.96 15.36 -28.50
N GLY A 323 -1.67 15.07 -28.25
CA GLY A 323 -0.60 16.08 -28.24
C GLY A 323 -0.75 17.11 -27.11
N LYS A 324 -1.39 16.76 -26.00
CA LYS A 324 -1.61 17.68 -24.86
C LYS A 324 -0.44 17.74 -23.89
N VAL A 325 0.45 16.76 -23.93
CA VAL A 325 1.70 16.75 -23.16
C VAL A 325 2.82 17.15 -24.11
N GLN A 326 3.40 18.33 -23.89
CA GLN A 326 4.49 18.86 -24.71
C GLN A 326 5.86 18.49 -24.13
N THR A 327 5.89 18.22 -22.82
CA THR A 327 7.12 17.78 -22.14
C THR A 327 7.55 16.40 -22.64
N HIS A 328 8.84 16.25 -22.99
CA HIS A 328 9.49 15.00 -23.40
C HIS A 328 10.44 14.47 -22.32
N GLY A 329 10.80 13.19 -22.41
CA GLY A 329 11.63 12.52 -21.42
C GLY A 329 10.89 11.43 -20.64
N VAL A 330 11.45 11.06 -19.49
CA VAL A 330 10.90 10.10 -18.53
C VAL A 330 10.16 10.89 -17.44
N LEU A 331 8.84 10.77 -17.43
CA LEU A 331 7.95 11.69 -16.74
C LEU A 331 7.18 10.99 -15.62
N ARG A 332 6.89 11.77 -14.57
CA ARG A 332 5.88 11.48 -13.55
C ARG A 332 4.68 12.38 -13.77
N PRO A 333 3.50 12.07 -13.22
CA PRO A 333 2.36 12.98 -13.26
C PRO A 333 2.47 14.10 -12.22
N THR A 334 3.65 14.70 -12.09
CA THR A 334 3.90 15.84 -11.21
C THR A 334 3.85 17.19 -11.94
N ILE A 335 3.75 17.17 -13.27
CA ILE A 335 3.64 18.39 -14.09
C ILE A 335 2.18 18.75 -14.37
N PRO A 336 1.81 20.05 -14.39
CA PRO A 336 0.43 20.50 -14.61
C PRO A 336 -0.21 20.00 -15.90
N GLU A 337 0.58 19.86 -16.97
CA GLU A 337 0.16 19.31 -18.27
C GLU A 337 -0.48 17.91 -18.15
N ILE A 338 -0.10 17.15 -17.12
CA ILE A 338 -0.60 15.80 -16.86
C ILE A 338 -1.63 15.82 -15.74
N TYR A 339 -1.29 16.33 -14.55
CA TYR A 339 -2.15 16.11 -13.39
C TYR A 339 -3.47 16.88 -13.46
N GLN A 340 -3.49 18.09 -14.02
CA GLN A 340 -4.72 18.91 -14.08
C GLN A 340 -5.79 18.26 -14.96
N PRO A 341 -5.54 17.95 -16.25
CA PRO A 341 -6.54 17.31 -17.08
C PRO A 341 -6.87 15.88 -16.64
N LEU A 342 -5.95 15.21 -15.94
CA LEU A 342 -6.21 13.91 -15.35
C LEU A 342 -7.23 14.00 -14.22
N LEU A 343 -7.00 14.87 -13.23
CA LEU A 343 -7.92 15.05 -12.11
C LEU A 343 -9.30 15.53 -12.57
N GLU A 344 -9.35 16.45 -13.54
CA GLU A 344 -10.62 16.93 -14.13
C GLU A 344 -11.41 15.76 -14.74
N ARG A 345 -10.77 14.94 -15.57
CA ARG A 345 -11.43 13.78 -16.22
C ARG A 345 -11.85 12.71 -15.21
N LEU A 346 -11.02 12.42 -14.20
CA LEU A 346 -11.41 11.52 -13.11
C LEU A 346 -12.65 12.04 -12.36
N GLY A 347 -12.71 13.35 -12.12
CA GLY A 347 -13.88 14.02 -11.55
C GLY A 347 -15.14 13.80 -12.39
N HIS A 348 -15.09 14.00 -13.71
CA HIS A 348 -16.24 13.72 -14.59
C HIS A 348 -16.69 12.25 -14.57
N MET A 349 -15.84 11.33 -14.13
CA MET A 349 -16.14 9.90 -13.95
C MET A 349 -16.57 9.54 -12.52
N GLY A 350 -16.83 10.54 -11.67
CA GLY A 350 -17.28 10.35 -10.28
C GLY A 350 -16.17 10.08 -9.27
N MET A 351 -14.89 10.11 -9.67
CA MET A 351 -13.74 9.99 -8.76
C MET A 351 -13.32 11.37 -8.26
N HIS A 352 -14.16 11.96 -7.41
CA HIS A 352 -13.91 13.27 -6.83
C HIS A 352 -13.09 13.19 -5.54
N PHE A 353 -12.18 14.16 -5.39
CA PHE A 353 -11.49 14.39 -4.13
C PHE A 353 -12.33 15.28 -3.22
N MET A 354 -12.46 14.85 -1.97
CA MET A 354 -13.01 15.66 -0.90
C MET A 354 -11.87 16.40 -0.20
N GLU A 355 -11.81 17.71 -0.40
CA GLU A 355 -10.81 18.58 0.19
C GLU A 355 -11.40 19.38 1.36
N THR A 356 -10.67 19.51 2.47
CA THR A 356 -11.08 20.35 3.60
C THR A 356 -9.91 21.18 4.11
N SER A 357 -10.17 22.35 4.70
CA SER A 357 -9.15 23.20 5.31
C SER A 357 -9.56 23.62 6.71
N LYS A 358 -8.62 23.60 7.66
CA LYS A 358 -8.82 24.00 9.07
C LYS A 358 -7.67 24.88 9.54
N SER A 359 -7.99 26.07 10.02
CA SER A 359 -7.00 27.02 10.56
C SER A 359 -6.61 26.70 12.00
N GLY A 360 -5.35 26.96 12.34
CA GLY A 360 -4.81 26.88 13.70
C GLY A 360 -4.51 25.47 14.21
N ALA A 361 -4.69 24.43 13.38
CA ALA A 361 -4.44 23.05 13.77
C ALA A 361 -2.99 22.64 13.46
N HIS A 362 -2.03 23.01 14.30
CA HIS A 362 -0.70 22.39 14.17
C HIS A 362 -0.79 20.88 14.45
N ASN A 363 -0.35 20.05 13.49
CA ASN A 363 -0.08 18.61 13.67
C ASN A 363 -1.31 17.69 13.90
N SER A 364 -2.45 17.88 13.22
CA SER A 364 -3.70 17.18 13.54
C SER A 364 -3.68 15.65 13.41
N LEU A 365 -3.18 15.07 12.32
CA LEU A 365 -3.05 13.61 12.21
C LEU A 365 -1.74 13.12 12.82
N GLN A 366 -0.68 13.90 12.65
CA GLN A 366 0.66 13.64 13.21
C GLN A 366 0.65 13.41 14.72
N GLN A 367 -0.17 14.13 15.49
CA GLN A 367 -0.33 13.93 16.95
C GLN A 367 -1.13 12.69 17.30
N LYS A 368 -2.02 12.23 16.41
CA LYS A 368 -2.93 11.11 16.65
C LYS A 368 -2.34 9.78 16.22
N MET A 369 -1.38 9.80 15.30
CA MET A 369 -0.63 8.63 14.88
C MET A 369 0.47 8.34 15.89
N ALA A 370 0.22 7.41 16.80
CA ALA A 370 1.29 6.82 17.61
C ALA A 370 2.08 5.85 16.73
N TRP A 371 3.36 6.14 16.52
CA TRP A 371 4.31 5.17 15.98
C TRP A 371 4.87 4.38 17.16
N ASN A 372 4.71 3.06 17.11
CA ASN A 372 5.09 2.14 18.20
C ASN A 372 6.60 1.98 18.31
#